data_AF-A0A0F8QSM6-F1
#
_entry.id   AF-A0A0F8QSM6-F1
#
_cell.length_a   1.000
_cell.length_b   1.000
_cell.length_c   1.000
_cell.angle_alpha   90.00
_cell.angle_beta   90.00
_cell.angle_gamma   90.00
#
_symmetry.space_group_name_H-M   'P 1'
#
loop_
_entity.id
_entity.type
_entity.pdbx_description
1 polymer ?
#
loop_
_entity_poly.entity_id
_entity_poly.type
_entity_poly.pdbx_seq_one_letter_code
_entity_poly.pdbx_strand_id
1 'polypeptide(L)'
;KSRNLLDRFIEHKEKILRFLKDLKVPFENNQAERDIRMMKLQQKISGTFRTTQGAEAFCRIRAYISTIRKNRLPVLEGIIAALKGAPLTIP
;
A
#
# COMPACT_ATOMS: atom_id res chain seq x y z
N LYS A 1 12.82 -23.07 -7.48
CA LYS A 1 11.86 -22.15 -6.82
C LYS A 1 12.01 -22.14 -5.29
N SER A 2 12.14 -23.30 -4.63
CA SER A 2 12.26 -23.42 -3.16
C SER A 2 13.52 -22.75 -2.59
N ARG A 3 14.66 -22.84 -3.30
CA ARG A 3 15.92 -22.19 -2.90
C ARG A 3 15.80 -20.67 -2.79
N ASN A 4 15.26 -20.01 -3.81
CA ASN A 4 15.06 -18.55 -3.79
C ASN A 4 14.15 -18.08 -2.65
N LEU A 5 13.14 -18.88 -2.29
CA LEU A 5 12.26 -18.56 -1.16
C LEU A 5 13.01 -18.69 0.17
N LEU A 6 13.81 -19.75 0.34
CA LEU A 6 14.65 -19.94 1.51
C LEU A 6 15.66 -18.80 1.66
N ASP A 7 16.36 -18.45 0.58
CA ASP A 7 17.35 -17.37 0.58
C ASP A 7 16.71 -16.03 0.98
N ARG A 8 15.51 -15.74 0.44
CA ARG A 8 14.71 -14.55 0.81
C ARG A 8 14.33 -14.54 2.30
N PHE A 9 13.98 -15.71 2.84
CA PHE A 9 13.60 -15.86 4.25
C PHE A 9 14.80 -15.69 5.18
N ILE A 10 15.97 -16.16 4.78
CA ILE A 10 17.22 -15.94 5.51
C ILE A 10 17.57 -14.44 5.48
N GLU A 11 17.58 -13.84 4.29
CA GLU A 11 17.97 -12.43 4.09
C GLU A 11 17.03 -11.44 4.81
N HIS A 12 15.74 -11.74 4.91
CA HIS A 12 14.75 -10.84 5.50
C HIS A 12 14.12 -11.36 6.80
N LYS A 13 14.77 -12.32 7.46
CA LYS A 13 14.28 -13.01 8.68
C LYS A 13 13.73 -12.04 9.72
N GLU A 14 14.47 -10.99 10.04
CA GLU A 14 14.07 -10.00 11.05
C GLU A 14 12.78 -9.26 10.68
N LYS A 15 12.63 -8.88 9.40
CA LYS A 15 11.44 -8.18 8.91
C LYS A 15 10.23 -9.11 8.87
N ILE A 16 10.43 -10.35 8.42
CA ILE A 16 9.38 -11.37 8.33
C ILE A 16 8.87 -11.74 9.72
N LEU A 17 9.77 -11.90 10.69
CA LEU A 17 9.44 -12.30 12.06
C LEU A 17 9.17 -11.12 13.01
N ARG A 18 9.04 -9.89 12.49
CA ARG A 18 8.89 -8.68 13.31
C ARG A 18 7.67 -8.73 14.24
N PHE A 19 6.59 -9.39 13.81
CA PHE A 19 5.38 -9.59 14.61
C PHE A 19 5.62 -10.34 15.93
N LEU A 20 6.72 -11.09 16.06
CA LEU A 20 7.09 -11.77 17.31
C LEU A 20 7.62 -10.81 18.38
N LYS A 21 8.08 -9.63 17.99
CA LYS A 21 8.73 -8.65 18.88
C LYS A 21 8.00 -7.32 18.95
N ASP A 22 7.26 -6.95 17.90
CA ASP A 22 6.50 -5.71 17.79
C ASP A 22 5.01 -6.03 17.62
N LEU A 23 4.23 -5.90 18.70
CA LEU A 23 2.79 -6.20 18.71
C LEU A 23 1.96 -5.25 17.82
N LYS A 24 2.54 -4.13 17.37
CA LYS A 24 1.89 -3.24 16.40
C LYS A 24 1.92 -3.82 14.98
N VAL A 25 2.80 -4.79 14.72
CA VAL A 25 2.92 -5.46 13.42
C VAL A 25 2.08 -6.73 13.43
N PRO A 26 1.02 -6.82 12.62
CA PRO A 26 0.21 -8.02 12.54
C PRO A 26 1.02 -9.18 11.94
N PHE A 27 0.64 -10.42 12.28
CA PHE A 27 1.21 -11.63 11.69
C PHE A 27 0.93 -11.73 10.17
N GLU A 28 -0.23 -11.22 9.74
CA GLU A 28 -0.68 -11.28 8.35
C GLU A 28 -0.17 -10.12 7.49
N ASN A 29 0.00 -10.38 6.20
CA ASN A 29 0.39 -9.37 5.20
C ASN A 29 -0.82 -8.79 4.42
N ASN A 30 -2.05 -9.08 4.88
CA ASN A 30 -3.28 -8.77 4.15
C ASN A 30 -3.41 -7.29 3.76
N GLN A 31 -2.94 -6.38 4.61
CA GLN A 31 -3.01 -4.96 4.33
C GLN A 31 -2.13 -4.56 3.14
N ALA A 32 -0.87 -5.00 3.10
CA ALA A 32 0.03 -4.68 2.00
C ALA A 32 -0.45 -5.31 0.69
N GLU A 33 -0.98 -6.53 0.74
CA GLU A 33 -1.56 -7.18 -0.43
C GLU A 33 -2.78 -6.42 -0.96
N ARG A 34 -3.69 -5.97 -0.09
CA ARG A 34 -4.85 -5.16 -0.48
C ARG A 34 -4.44 -3.86 -1.16
N ASP A 35 -3.38 -3.21 -0.66
CA ASP A 35 -2.87 -1.97 -1.23
C ASP A 35 -2.26 -2.18 -2.62
N ILE A 36 -1.45 -3.23 -2.80
CA ILE A 36 -0.80 -3.54 -4.09
C ILE A 36 -1.78 -4.10 -5.13
N ARG A 37 -2.82 -4.82 -4.69
CA ARG A 37 -3.80 -5.50 -5.56
C ARG A 37 -4.42 -4.58 -6.59
N MET A 38 -4.58 -3.30 -6.28
CA MET A 38 -5.22 -2.34 -7.18
C MET A 38 -4.42 -2.06 -8.44
N MET A 39 -3.09 -2.13 -8.38
CA MET A 39 -2.25 -2.05 -9.58
C MET A 39 -2.49 -3.25 -10.50
N LYS A 40 -2.63 -4.45 -9.92
CA LYS A 40 -2.95 -5.66 -10.69
C LYS A 40 -4.38 -5.65 -11.22
N LEU A 41 -5.32 -5.10 -10.46
CA LEU A 41 -6.70 -4.93 -10.90
C LEU A 41 -6.79 -3.95 -12.08
N GLN A 42 -6.06 -2.83 -12.02
CA GLN A 42 -5.97 -1.88 -13.13
C GLN A 42 -5.39 -2.57 -14.38
N GLN A 43 -4.31 -3.34 -14.23
CA GLN A 43 -3.74 -4.13 -15.33
C GLN A 43 -4.73 -5.14 -15.92
N LYS A 44 -5.49 -5.82 -15.06
CA LYS A 44 -6.47 -6.83 -15.45
C LYS A 44 -7.65 -6.23 -16.23
N ILE A 45 -8.20 -5.12 -15.76
CA ILE A 45 -9.44 -4.55 -16.30
C ILE A 45 -9.16 -3.55 -17.43
N SER A 46 -8.14 -2.71 -17.27
CA SER A 46 -7.87 -1.56 -18.15
C SER A 46 -6.59 -1.70 -18.95
N GLY A 47 -5.88 -2.83 -18.84
CA GLY A 47 -4.55 -3.00 -19.43
C GLY A 47 -3.50 -2.14 -18.72
N THR A 48 -2.35 -1.91 -19.36
CA THR A 48 -1.25 -1.15 -18.77
C THR A 48 -1.47 0.37 -18.83
N PHE A 49 -0.73 1.12 -18.02
CA PHE A 49 -0.68 2.57 -18.13
C PHE A 49 0.03 2.99 -19.42
N ARG A 50 -0.51 4.00 -20.12
CA ARG A 50 0.08 4.55 -21.35
C ARG A 50 1.34 5.38 -21.08
N THR A 51 1.45 5.96 -19.88
CA THR A 51 2.57 6.82 -19.47
C THR A 51 2.93 6.55 -18.01
N THR A 52 4.19 6.79 -17.66
CA THR A 52 4.68 6.69 -16.28
C THR A 52 3.96 7.68 -15.36
N GLN A 53 3.69 8.89 -15.84
CA GLN A 53 2.96 9.93 -15.10
C GLN A 53 1.56 9.46 -14.70
N GLY A 54 0.87 8.73 -15.58
CA GLY A 54 -0.44 8.14 -15.27
C GLY A 54 -0.36 7.08 -14.18
N ALA A 55 0.68 6.24 -14.21
CA ALA A 55 0.94 5.24 -13.16
C ALA A 55 1.27 5.90 -11.81
N GLU A 56 2.11 6.94 -11.82
CA GLU A 56 2.45 7.72 -10.63
C GLU A 56 1.23 8.41 -10.01
N ALA A 57 0.40 9.05 -10.84
CA ALA A 57 -0.84 9.67 -10.38
C ALA A 57 -1.78 8.65 -9.74
N PHE A 58 -1.94 7.48 -10.37
CA PHE A 58 -2.74 6.38 -9.81
C PHE A 58 -2.19 5.92 -8.45
N CYS A 59 -0.89 5.67 -8.37
CA CYS A 59 -0.22 5.28 -7.13
C CYS A 59 -0.39 6.33 -6.04
N ARG A 60 -0.23 7.62 -6.36
CA ARG A 60 -0.38 8.73 -5.41
C ARG A 60 -1.78 8.80 -4.83
N ILE A 61 -2.81 8.71 -5.67
CA ILE A 61 -4.22 8.74 -5.24
C ILE A 61 -4.53 7.54 -4.34
N ARG A 62 -4.13 6.34 -4.77
CA ARG A 62 -4.38 5.10 -3.99
C ARG A 62 -3.62 5.09 -2.68
N ALA A 63 -2.36 5.55 -2.67
CA ALA A 63 -1.54 5.66 -1.47
C ALA A 63 -2.21 6.63 -0.48
N TYR A 64 -2.61 7.81 -0.91
CA TYR A 64 -3.30 8.78 -0.05
C TYR A 64 -4.57 8.19 0.57
N ILE A 65 -5.45 7.58 -0.22
CA ILE A 65 -6.68 6.95 0.30
C ILE A 65 -6.36 5.81 1.29
N SER A 66 -5.35 4.98 0.99
CA SER A 66 -4.91 3.90 1.88
C SER A 66 -4.41 4.45 3.22
N THR A 67 -3.60 5.51 3.18
CA THR A 67 -3.07 6.23 4.34
C THR A 67 -4.17 6.79 5.24
N ILE A 68 -5.16 7.48 4.66
CA ILE A 68 -6.32 8.01 5.39
C ILE A 68 -7.11 6.88 6.07
N ARG A 69 -7.39 5.79 5.34
CA ARG A 69 -8.10 4.63 5.90
C ARG A 69 -7.34 3.97 7.05
N LYS A 70 -6.02 3.80 6.92
CA LYS A 70 -5.17 3.17 7.95
C LYS A 70 -5.19 3.96 9.26
N ASN A 71 -5.34 5.28 9.19
CA ASN A 71 -5.40 6.16 10.34
C ASN A 71 -6.82 6.45 10.81
N ARG A 72 -7.81 5.68 10.32
CA ARG A 72 -9.22 5.78 10.71
C ARG A 72 -9.81 7.17 10.47
N LEU A 73 -9.27 7.90 9.49
CA LEU A 73 -9.76 9.21 9.09
C LEU A 73 -10.88 9.07 8.03
N PRO A 74 -11.85 10.00 7.96
CA PRO A 74 -12.92 9.95 6.96
C PRO A 74 -12.36 10.13 5.54
N VAL A 75 -12.54 9.13 4.69
CA VAL A 75 -11.96 9.12 3.32
C VAL A 75 -12.52 10.25 2.46
N LEU A 76 -13.82 10.49 2.52
CA LEU A 76 -14.46 11.53 1.70
C LEU A 76 -13.94 12.91 2.08
N GLU A 77 -13.84 13.22 3.37
CA GLU A 77 -13.25 14.47 3.85
C GLU A 77 -11.79 14.60 3.43
N GLY A 78 -11.01 13.52 3.53
CA GLY A 78 -9.64 13.48 3.05
C GLY A 78 -9.51 13.83 1.57
N ILE A 79 -10.39 13.30 0.72
CA ILE A 79 -10.42 13.60 -0.71
C ILE A 79 -10.80 15.07 -0.94
N ILE A 80 -11.86 15.56 -0.27
CA ILE A 80 -12.28 16.97 -0.38
C ILE A 80 -11.16 17.92 0.04
N ALA A 81 -10.49 17.63 1.14
CA ALA A 81 -9.40 18.44 1.68
C ALA A 81 -8.20 18.48 0.72
N ALA A 82 -7.83 17.33 0.13
CA ALA A 82 -6.78 17.26 -0.88
C ALA A 82 -7.12 18.07 -2.14
N LEU A 83 -8.37 18.02 -2.60
CA LEU A 83 -8.84 18.82 -3.74
C LEU A 83 -8.84 20.33 -3.45
N LYS A 84 -9.05 20.73 -2.19
CA LYS A 84 -8.93 22.12 -1.73
C LYS A 84 -7.48 22.57 -1.48
N GLY A 85 -6.49 21.72 -1.76
CA GLY A 85 -5.06 22.03 -1.54
C GLY A 85 -4.59 21.90 -0.10
N ALA A 86 -5.43 21.39 0.80
CA ALA A 86 -5.12 21.17 2.21
C ALA A 86 -5.33 19.69 2.58
N PRO A 87 -4.53 18.75 2.06
CA PRO A 87 -4.72 17.32 2.31
C PRO A 87 -4.59 17.00 3.81
N LEU A 88 -5.39 16.06 4.28
CA LEU A 88 -5.26 15.55 5.63
C LEU A 88 -3.91 14.85 5.78
N THR A 89 -3.15 15.27 6.77
CA THR A 89 -1.87 14.67 7.12
C THR A 89 -2.02 13.85 8.39
N ILE A 90 -1.19 12.82 8.51
CA ILE A 90 -1.07 12.06 9.75
C ILE A 90 -0.06 12.81 10.62
N PRO A 91 -0.31 12.99 11.93
CA PRO A 91 0.70 13.50 12.87
C PRO A 91 1.92 12.59 12.99
#